data_AF-A0A932G9H0-F1
#
_entry.id   AF-A0A932G9H0-F1
#
_cell.length_a   1.000
_cell.length_b   1.000
_cell.length_c   1.000
_cell.angle_alpha   90.00
_cell.angle_beta   90.00
_cell.angle_gamma   90.00
#
_symmetry.space_group_name_H-M   'P 1'
#
loop_
_entity.id
_entity.type
_entity.pdbx_description
1 polymer ?
#
loop_
_entity_poly.entity_id
_entity_poly.type
_entity_poly.pdbx_seq_one_letter_code
_entity_poly.pdbx_strand_id
1 'polypeptide(L)'
;MTRRLVLILPVLVVLATAAPAGAHGILKRASPRPGTSVDAPPKTVTLVFNEPVDRVYSSATVADASGRSISGRAVVSADGLTMSVPLKAEAGIFTVRWRVLSQLDGHTTNGRFRFAVRAARPPGQVQTPSADVQAPAEDLTVAGAGIDFPRALIRWIGIAAVLLAAGTAFFTWLVIGPLDPEAPAAVSRHQIEHALRPIAVGSALIMALAAIWEFLIQAAALLDLPFSRLLASGLLGGLLLDTKAGWSTLARMILAVAFLVPASPRGRVFRMSFVIWFAVVAIVFALLSNPGVVTVSRHFEHFVALLLVATVYGLITAVGALILPMVPDLKLPEGAWAPPVAGIIVVGALTVSSHAAGRGPVAAVVDWVHLVAAAAWIGGLVPLAVILLRTSGSDRSDLARRIVPRFSQI
;
A
#
# COMPACT_ATOMS: atom_id res chain seq x y z
N MET A 1 8.94 27.29 -28.31
CA MET A 1 8.66 25.83 -28.26
C MET A 1 9.85 25.02 -27.75
N THR A 2 11.08 25.35 -28.15
CA THR A 2 12.34 24.65 -27.79
C THR A 2 12.60 24.50 -26.28
N ARG A 3 12.30 25.50 -25.44
CA ARG A 3 12.46 25.39 -23.96
C ARG A 3 11.55 24.36 -23.28
N ARG A 4 10.36 24.07 -23.83
CA ARG A 4 9.45 23.04 -23.28
C ARG A 4 9.93 21.62 -23.61
N LEU A 5 10.50 21.44 -24.81
CA LEU A 5 11.06 20.16 -25.24
C LEU A 5 12.31 19.75 -24.42
N VAL A 6 13.14 20.71 -24.02
CA VAL A 6 14.34 20.47 -23.20
C VAL A 6 14.03 19.98 -21.79
N LEU A 7 12.87 20.33 -21.23
CA LEU A 7 12.43 19.85 -19.90
C LEU A 7 11.67 18.51 -19.98
N ILE A 8 11.00 18.24 -21.10
CA ILE A 8 10.24 16.99 -21.30
C ILE A 8 11.16 15.81 -21.60
N LEU A 9 12.24 16.04 -22.35
CA LEU A 9 13.18 14.99 -22.74
C LEU A 9 13.80 14.23 -21.55
N PRO A 10 14.35 14.88 -20.50
CA PRO A 10 14.88 14.15 -19.34
C PRO A 10 13.81 13.39 -18.57
N VAL A 11 12.58 13.91 -18.46
CA VAL A 11 11.45 13.19 -17.84
C VAL A 11 11.08 11.95 -18.65
N LEU A 12 11.00 12.07 -19.98
CA LEU A 12 10.73 10.95 -20.87
C LEU A 12 11.86 9.91 -20.85
N VAL A 13 13.13 10.34 -20.75
CA VAL A 13 14.28 9.44 -20.60
C VAL A 13 14.21 8.71 -19.28
N VAL A 14 13.96 9.38 -18.15
CA VAL A 14 13.79 8.74 -16.83
C VAL A 14 12.64 7.74 -16.83
N LEU A 15 11.50 8.09 -17.43
CA LEU A 15 10.35 7.18 -17.58
C LEU A 15 10.67 5.99 -18.49
N ALA A 16 11.45 6.20 -19.56
CA ALA A 16 11.85 5.15 -20.50
C ALA A 16 12.95 4.23 -19.94
N THR A 17 13.79 4.71 -19.01
CA THR A 17 14.86 3.92 -18.39
C THR A 17 14.49 3.34 -17.02
N ALA A 18 13.26 3.58 -16.54
CA ALA A 18 12.78 2.96 -15.32
C ALA A 18 12.68 1.44 -15.52
N ALA A 19 13.73 0.72 -15.09
CA ALA A 19 13.73 -0.73 -15.11
C ALA A 19 12.53 -1.25 -14.30
N PRO A 20 11.85 -2.34 -14.73
CA PRO A 20 10.83 -2.96 -13.92
C PRO A 20 11.47 -3.29 -12.57
N ALA A 21 10.95 -2.68 -11.50
CA ALA A 21 11.38 -3.05 -10.16
C ALA A 21 11.06 -4.55 -10.00
N GLY A 22 12.09 -5.39 -9.88
CA GLY A 22 11.99 -6.83 -9.62
C GLY A 22 11.49 -7.14 -8.20
N ALA A 23 10.48 -6.39 -7.77
CA ALA A 23 9.64 -6.67 -6.62
C ALA A 23 8.67 -7.79 -6.98
N HIS A 24 7.91 -8.28 -6.01
CA HIS A 24 6.95 -9.38 -6.09
C HIS A 24 7.64 -10.77 -6.01
N GLY A 25 7.14 -11.63 -5.12
CA GLY A 25 7.63 -13.00 -4.86
C GLY A 25 7.55 -13.90 -6.08
N ILE A 26 8.46 -13.71 -7.02
CA ILE A 26 8.52 -14.40 -8.30
C ILE A 26 9.27 -15.72 -8.11
N LEU A 27 8.71 -16.78 -8.71
CA LEU A 27 9.33 -18.09 -8.73
C LEU A 27 10.66 -18.03 -9.50
N LYS A 28 11.77 -18.25 -8.82
CA LYS A 28 13.13 -18.28 -9.40
C LYS A 28 13.55 -19.67 -9.83
N ARG A 29 13.16 -20.69 -9.07
CA ARG A 29 13.51 -22.08 -9.34
C ARG A 29 12.44 -23.01 -8.80
N ALA A 30 12.19 -24.11 -9.50
CA ALA A 30 11.37 -25.19 -9.00
C ALA A 30 12.05 -26.55 -9.23
N SER A 31 11.73 -27.49 -8.35
CA SER A 31 12.11 -28.90 -8.46
C SER A 31 10.89 -29.77 -8.17
N PRO A 32 10.38 -30.56 -9.13
CA PRO A 32 10.82 -30.67 -10.53
C PRO A 32 10.74 -29.36 -11.32
N ARG A 33 11.53 -29.24 -12.38
CA ARG A 33 11.52 -28.04 -13.23
C ARG A 33 10.24 -27.99 -14.07
N PRO A 34 9.69 -26.79 -14.35
CA PRO A 34 8.55 -26.63 -15.26
C PRO A 34 8.79 -27.32 -16.61
N GLY A 35 7.79 -28.06 -17.10
CA GLY A 35 7.83 -28.75 -18.39
C GLY A 35 8.74 -29.99 -18.44
N THR A 36 9.29 -30.43 -17.31
CA THR A 36 10.20 -31.60 -17.29
C THR A 36 9.50 -32.90 -16.92
N SER A 37 10.11 -34.01 -17.33
CA SER A 37 9.69 -35.37 -16.96
C SER A 37 10.76 -35.98 -16.05
N VAL A 38 10.36 -36.55 -14.92
CA VAL A 38 11.26 -37.19 -13.94
C VAL A 38 11.09 -38.70 -13.94
N ASP A 39 12.17 -39.44 -13.70
CA ASP A 39 12.17 -40.91 -13.78
C ASP A 39 11.59 -41.60 -12.55
N ALA A 40 11.53 -40.90 -11.41
CA ALA A 40 10.95 -41.39 -10.17
C ALA A 40 10.03 -40.33 -9.55
N PRO A 41 8.93 -40.74 -8.88
CA PRO A 41 8.05 -39.79 -8.22
C PRO A 41 8.79 -39.03 -7.10
N PRO A 42 8.78 -37.69 -7.12
CA PRO A 42 9.43 -36.92 -6.07
C PRO A 42 8.57 -36.94 -4.79
N LYS A 43 9.22 -37.06 -3.63
CA LYS A 43 8.55 -36.96 -2.31
C LYS A 43 8.05 -35.55 -2.00
N THR A 44 8.58 -34.55 -2.67
CA THR A 44 8.30 -33.13 -2.43
C THR A 44 8.49 -32.33 -3.70
N VAL A 45 7.62 -31.35 -3.95
CA VAL A 45 7.85 -30.27 -4.91
C VAL A 45 8.40 -29.07 -4.16
N THR A 46 9.52 -28.53 -4.61
CA THR A 46 10.18 -27.37 -4.00
C THR A 46 10.09 -26.17 -4.93
N LEU A 47 9.67 -25.03 -4.38
CA LEU A 47 9.58 -23.73 -5.06
C LEU A 47 10.51 -22.75 -4.33
N VAL A 48 11.35 -22.03 -5.09
CA VAL A 48 12.29 -21.03 -4.56
C VAL A 48 11.95 -19.67 -5.15
N PHE A 49 11.82 -18.66 -4.30
CA PHE A 49 11.43 -17.30 -4.67
C PHE A 49 12.61 -16.32 -4.61
N ASN A 50 12.48 -15.16 -5.25
CA ASN A 50 13.47 -14.07 -5.20
C ASN A 50 13.47 -13.27 -3.89
N GLU A 51 12.39 -13.36 -3.12
CA GLU A 51 12.20 -12.64 -1.87
C GLU A 51 11.36 -13.47 -0.88
N PRO A 52 11.46 -13.19 0.44
CA PRO A 52 10.71 -13.93 1.45
C PRO A 52 9.20 -13.80 1.27
N VAL A 53 8.50 -14.93 1.29
CA VAL A 53 7.03 -15.01 1.23
C VAL A 53 6.42 -15.30 2.60
N ASP A 54 5.22 -14.82 2.83
CA ASP A 54 4.49 -14.98 4.09
C ASP A 54 4.17 -16.46 4.34
N ARG A 55 4.35 -16.94 5.57
CA ARG A 55 4.21 -18.37 5.91
C ARG A 55 2.76 -18.82 6.09
N VAL A 56 1.85 -17.90 6.38
CA VAL A 56 0.44 -18.16 6.68
C VAL A 56 -0.41 -17.99 5.42
N TYR A 57 -0.13 -16.93 4.65
CA TYR A 57 -0.94 -16.53 3.50
C TYR A 57 -0.39 -17.01 2.15
N SER A 58 0.72 -17.75 2.14
CA SER A 58 1.26 -18.40 0.94
C SER A 58 0.93 -19.89 0.90
N SER A 59 0.58 -20.41 -0.28
CA SER A 59 0.24 -21.81 -0.46
C SER A 59 0.62 -22.33 -1.84
N ALA A 60 0.75 -23.65 -1.94
CA ALA A 60 0.87 -24.35 -3.21
C ALA A 60 0.18 -25.71 -3.14
N THR A 61 -0.33 -26.15 -4.27
CA THR A 61 -0.98 -27.44 -4.44
C THR A 61 -0.47 -28.15 -5.69
N VAL A 62 -0.52 -29.48 -5.66
CA VAL A 62 -0.19 -30.33 -6.81
C VAL A 62 -1.41 -31.16 -7.13
N ALA A 63 -1.90 -31.06 -8.36
CA ALA A 63 -3.04 -31.81 -8.86
C ALA A 63 -2.62 -32.82 -9.94
N ASP A 64 -3.26 -33.98 -9.96
CA ASP A 64 -3.11 -34.98 -11.03
C ASP A 64 -3.83 -34.54 -12.34
N ALA A 65 -3.76 -35.37 -13.38
CA ALA A 65 -4.38 -35.09 -14.68
C ALA A 65 -5.91 -34.94 -14.63
N SER A 66 -6.58 -35.49 -13.60
CA SER A 66 -8.02 -35.33 -13.38
C SER A 66 -8.38 -34.01 -12.70
N GLY A 67 -7.38 -33.25 -12.26
CA GLY A 67 -7.54 -32.01 -11.49
C GLY A 67 -7.68 -32.22 -9.99
N ARG A 68 -7.62 -33.46 -9.50
CA ARG A 68 -7.68 -33.79 -8.08
C ARG A 68 -6.37 -33.43 -7.40
N SER A 69 -6.44 -32.67 -6.30
CA SER A 69 -5.28 -32.36 -5.46
C SER A 69 -4.74 -33.61 -4.76
N ILE A 70 -3.45 -33.87 -4.89
CA ILE A 70 -2.73 -35.00 -4.29
C ILE A 70 -1.56 -34.55 -3.39
N SER A 71 -1.35 -33.25 -3.26
CA SER A 71 -0.34 -32.67 -2.37
C SER A 71 -0.76 -32.70 -0.90
N GLY A 72 0.22 -32.85 -0.01
CA GLY A 72 0.09 -32.44 1.39
C GLY A 72 0.15 -30.91 1.57
N ARG A 73 0.02 -30.45 2.82
CA ARG A 73 0.09 -29.02 3.14
C ARG A 73 1.47 -28.45 2.80
N ALA A 74 1.50 -27.37 2.02
CA ALA A 74 2.72 -26.62 1.74
C ALA A 74 3.30 -26.01 3.02
N VAL A 75 4.63 -26.00 3.13
CA VAL A 75 5.36 -25.40 4.25
C VAL A 75 6.40 -24.45 3.71
N VAL A 76 6.40 -23.22 4.22
CA VAL A 76 7.39 -22.18 3.90
C VAL A 76 8.52 -22.23 4.92
N SER A 77 9.76 -22.14 4.46
CA SER A 77 10.98 -22.13 5.28
C SER A 77 11.03 -20.94 6.24
N ALA A 78 11.91 -21.02 7.24
CA ALA A 78 12.07 -19.95 8.23
C ALA A 78 12.52 -18.62 7.61
N ASP A 79 13.36 -18.67 6.57
CA ASP A 79 13.82 -17.51 5.80
C ASP A 79 12.78 -17.01 4.77
N GLY A 80 11.67 -17.72 4.60
CA GLY A 80 10.61 -17.36 3.66
C GLY A 80 10.94 -17.58 2.18
N LEU A 81 12.13 -18.08 1.82
CA LEU A 81 12.57 -18.15 0.42
C LEU A 81 12.18 -19.45 -0.28
N THR A 82 11.89 -20.51 0.48
CA THR A 82 11.62 -21.84 -0.03
C THR A 82 10.27 -22.35 0.45
N MET A 83 9.44 -22.82 -0.49
CA MET A 83 8.21 -23.53 -0.19
C MET A 83 8.33 -24.99 -0.60
N SER A 84 8.02 -25.88 0.33
CA SER A 84 8.05 -27.33 0.15
C SER A 84 6.64 -27.89 0.19
N VAL A 85 6.26 -28.65 -0.83
CA VAL A 85 4.94 -29.26 -0.98
C VAL A 85 5.10 -30.78 -0.96
N PRO A 86 4.75 -31.46 0.15
CA PRO A 86 4.81 -32.92 0.22
C PRO A 86 3.95 -33.55 -0.87
N LEU A 87 4.48 -34.56 -1.54
CA LEU A 87 3.81 -35.22 -2.66
C LEU A 87 3.92 -36.74 -2.54
N LYS A 88 2.79 -37.41 -2.74
CA LYS A 88 2.72 -38.85 -2.99
C LYS A 88 2.12 -39.03 -4.38
N ALA A 89 2.96 -39.34 -5.35
CA ALA A 89 2.59 -39.42 -6.75
C ALA A 89 3.01 -40.77 -7.34
N GLU A 90 2.25 -41.21 -8.34
CA GLU A 90 2.62 -42.29 -9.24
C GLU A 90 3.02 -41.70 -10.61
N ALA A 91 3.13 -42.53 -11.63
CA ALA A 91 3.37 -42.07 -12.99
C ALA A 91 2.20 -41.24 -13.50
N GLY A 92 2.48 -40.15 -14.22
CA GLY A 92 1.46 -39.27 -14.78
C GLY A 92 1.90 -37.81 -14.91
N ILE A 93 0.98 -36.96 -15.33
CA ILE A 93 1.18 -35.51 -15.45
C ILE A 93 0.58 -34.82 -14.23
N PHE A 94 1.35 -33.89 -13.67
CA PHE A 94 0.98 -33.12 -12.49
C PHE A 94 1.01 -31.63 -12.78
N THR A 95 0.02 -30.91 -12.26
CA THR A 95 -0.04 -29.45 -12.30
C THR A 95 0.25 -28.90 -10.92
N VAL A 96 1.34 -28.15 -10.80
CA VAL A 96 1.68 -27.35 -9.62
C VAL A 96 1.02 -26.00 -9.76
N ARG A 97 0.30 -25.54 -8.73
CA ARG A 97 -0.24 -24.18 -8.61
C ARG A 97 0.28 -23.57 -7.33
N TRP A 98 0.70 -22.31 -7.37
CA TRP A 98 1.10 -21.58 -6.17
C TRP A 98 0.50 -20.20 -6.15
N ARG A 99 0.40 -19.67 -4.94
CA ARG A 99 0.11 -18.28 -4.65
C ARG A 99 0.93 -17.89 -3.43
N VAL A 100 1.60 -16.75 -3.52
CA VAL A 100 2.43 -16.27 -2.44
C VAL A 100 2.17 -14.80 -2.17
N LEU A 101 2.27 -14.41 -0.90
CA LEU A 101 2.24 -13.02 -0.44
C LEU A 101 3.67 -12.62 -0.08
N SER A 102 4.21 -11.56 -0.69
CA SER A 102 5.54 -11.06 -0.32
C SER A 102 5.55 -10.48 1.08
N GLN A 103 6.58 -10.80 1.87
CA GLN A 103 6.81 -10.12 3.16
C GLN A 103 7.40 -8.72 2.96
N LEU A 104 7.96 -8.41 1.78
CA LEU A 104 8.60 -7.12 1.52
C LEU A 104 7.55 -6.08 1.13
N ASP A 105 6.87 -6.30 0.01
CA ASP A 105 5.94 -5.32 -0.57
C ASP A 105 4.45 -5.61 -0.31
N GLY A 106 4.13 -6.76 0.30
CA GLY A 106 2.74 -7.13 0.59
C GLY A 106 1.90 -7.48 -0.64
N HIS A 107 2.52 -7.67 -1.80
CA HIS A 107 1.81 -8.06 -3.02
C HIS A 107 1.71 -9.57 -3.18
N THR A 108 0.63 -9.98 -3.84
CA THR A 108 0.40 -11.38 -4.20
C THR A 108 0.92 -11.68 -5.61
N THR A 109 1.68 -12.76 -5.76
CA THR A 109 1.95 -13.40 -7.05
C THR A 109 1.37 -14.80 -7.07
N ASN A 110 1.06 -15.30 -8.25
CA ASN A 110 0.59 -16.65 -8.43
C ASN A 110 1.06 -17.22 -9.76
N GLY A 111 0.96 -18.53 -9.89
CA GLY A 111 1.25 -19.18 -11.14
C GLY A 111 0.96 -20.66 -11.12
N ARG A 112 1.21 -21.28 -12.25
CA ARG A 112 1.15 -22.72 -12.42
C ARG A 112 2.21 -23.21 -13.39
N PHE A 113 2.61 -24.46 -13.23
CA PHE A 113 3.37 -25.21 -14.22
C PHE A 113 3.04 -26.68 -14.14
N ARG A 114 3.40 -27.42 -15.19
CA ARG A 114 3.27 -28.88 -15.23
C ARG A 114 4.62 -29.58 -15.20
N PHE A 115 4.63 -30.80 -14.66
CA PHE A 115 5.73 -31.75 -14.80
C PHE A 115 5.14 -33.16 -14.95
N ALA A 116 5.94 -34.10 -15.46
CA ALA A 116 5.53 -35.49 -15.61
C ALA A 116 6.41 -36.42 -14.77
N VAL A 117 5.83 -37.52 -14.30
CA VAL A 117 6.55 -38.63 -13.66
C VAL A 117 6.42 -39.83 -14.58
N ARG A 118 7.55 -40.43 -14.98
CA ARG A 118 7.56 -41.62 -15.83
C ARG A 118 7.21 -42.87 -15.00
N ALA A 119 6.66 -43.87 -15.68
CA ALA A 119 6.41 -45.17 -15.07
C ALA A 119 7.74 -45.85 -14.71
N ALA A 120 7.79 -46.43 -13.50
CA ALA A 120 8.92 -47.26 -13.09
C ALA A 120 9.03 -48.48 -14.04
N ARG A 121 10.21 -48.70 -14.61
CA ARG A 121 10.45 -49.79 -15.58
C ARG A 121 10.83 -51.08 -14.83
N PRO A 122 10.24 -52.24 -15.17
CA PRO A 122 10.80 -53.53 -14.78
C PRO A 122 12.20 -53.73 -15.40
N PRO A 123 13.17 -54.34 -14.69
CA PRO A 123 14.47 -54.65 -15.28
C PRO A 123 14.31 -55.66 -16.43
N GLY A 124 14.80 -55.31 -17.64
CA GLY A 124 14.94 -56.23 -18.77
C GLY A 124 14.11 -55.95 -20.04
N GLN A 125 13.31 -54.87 -20.12
CA GLN A 125 12.57 -54.55 -21.35
C GLN A 125 13.32 -53.58 -22.30
N VAL A 126 13.47 -53.99 -23.57
CA VAL A 126 14.05 -53.20 -24.66
C VAL A 126 13.05 -52.14 -25.17
N GLN A 127 13.58 -51.00 -25.60
CA GLN A 127 12.83 -49.81 -26.00
C GLN A 127 11.90 -50.07 -27.20
N THR A 128 10.60 -50.02 -26.98
CA THR A 128 9.69 -49.35 -27.93
C THR A 128 9.43 -47.94 -27.40
N PRO A 129 9.36 -46.90 -28.26
CA PRO A 129 8.95 -45.57 -27.84
C PRO A 129 7.48 -45.64 -27.42
N SER A 130 7.19 -46.00 -26.16
CA SER A 130 5.91 -45.68 -25.56
C SER A 130 5.77 -44.17 -25.66
N ALA A 131 4.62 -43.70 -26.16
CA ALA A 131 4.29 -42.29 -26.23
C ALA A 131 4.67 -41.63 -24.90
N ASP A 132 5.80 -40.92 -24.91
CA ASP A 132 6.42 -40.39 -23.70
C ASP A 132 5.36 -39.51 -23.04
N VAL A 133 5.08 -39.75 -21.76
CA VAL A 133 4.32 -38.80 -20.95
C VAL A 133 5.24 -37.60 -20.75
N GLN A 134 5.34 -36.78 -21.79
CA GLN A 134 6.15 -35.60 -21.82
C GLN A 134 5.25 -34.46 -21.38
N ALA A 135 5.66 -33.76 -20.33
CA ALA A 135 4.98 -32.52 -19.98
C ALA A 135 5.03 -31.56 -21.19
N PRO A 136 3.94 -30.84 -21.51
CA PRO A 136 3.95 -29.87 -22.60
C PRO A 136 5.13 -28.91 -22.43
N ALA A 137 5.92 -28.73 -23.49
CA ALA A 137 7.00 -27.74 -23.50
C ALA A 137 6.35 -26.34 -23.44
N GLU A 138 6.77 -25.52 -22.48
CA GLU A 138 6.25 -24.17 -22.15
C GLU A 138 4.86 -24.12 -21.46
N ASP A 139 4.81 -24.44 -20.15
CA ASP A 139 3.59 -24.22 -19.35
C ASP A 139 3.84 -23.46 -18.04
N LEU A 140 4.93 -22.68 -17.94
CA LEU A 140 5.09 -21.76 -16.82
C LEU A 140 4.22 -20.52 -17.07
N THR A 141 3.03 -20.48 -16.49
CA THR A 141 2.23 -19.26 -16.47
C THR A 141 2.40 -18.58 -15.11
N VAL A 142 3.06 -17.43 -15.08
CA VAL A 142 3.09 -16.54 -13.92
C VAL A 142 2.03 -15.47 -14.14
N ALA A 143 0.93 -15.55 -13.41
CA ALA A 143 -0.06 -14.49 -13.42
C ALA A 143 0.49 -13.31 -12.59
N GLY A 144 0.43 -12.10 -13.18
CA GLY A 144 1.10 -10.90 -12.65
C GLY A 144 2.39 -10.49 -13.38
N ALA A 145 2.81 -11.20 -14.43
CA ALA A 145 3.94 -10.78 -15.28
C ALA A 145 3.60 -9.63 -16.25
N GLY A 146 2.31 -9.36 -16.47
CA GLY A 146 1.79 -8.23 -17.26
C GLY A 146 1.19 -7.13 -16.39
N ILE A 147 1.09 -5.91 -16.93
CA ILE A 147 0.46 -4.79 -16.23
C ILE A 147 -1.06 -5.04 -16.14
N ASP A 148 -1.54 -5.33 -14.94
CA ASP A 148 -2.97 -5.30 -14.60
C ASP A 148 -3.42 -3.84 -14.60
N PHE A 149 -3.83 -3.33 -15.77
CA PHE A 149 -4.14 -1.92 -15.97
C PHE A 149 -5.21 -1.39 -15.02
N PRO A 150 -6.35 -2.08 -14.79
CA PRO A 150 -7.32 -1.65 -13.77
C PRO A 150 -6.69 -1.47 -12.38
N ARG A 151 -5.95 -2.49 -11.91
CA ARG A 151 -5.31 -2.44 -10.58
C ARG A 151 -4.26 -1.32 -10.49
N ALA A 152 -3.45 -1.16 -11.53
CA ALA A 152 -2.46 -0.10 -11.63
C ALA A 152 -3.15 1.28 -11.59
N LEU A 153 -4.23 1.47 -12.34
CA LEU A 153 -4.97 2.73 -12.39
C LEU A 153 -5.52 3.11 -11.01
N ILE A 154 -6.15 2.18 -10.30
CA ILE A 154 -6.67 2.43 -8.94
C ILE A 154 -5.55 2.83 -7.99
N ARG A 155 -4.40 2.14 -8.06
CA ARG A 155 -3.23 2.48 -7.25
C ARG A 155 -2.71 3.88 -7.55
N TRP A 156 -2.58 4.24 -8.83
CA TRP A 156 -2.14 5.58 -9.24
C TRP A 156 -3.11 6.67 -8.79
N ILE A 157 -4.42 6.43 -8.90
CA ILE A 157 -5.44 7.33 -8.37
C ILE A 157 -5.29 7.49 -6.85
N GLY A 158 -5.09 6.39 -6.12
CA GLY A 158 -4.88 6.41 -4.67
C GLY A 158 -3.64 7.19 -4.25
N ILE A 159 -2.51 6.97 -4.92
CA ILE A 159 -1.26 7.72 -4.66
C ILE A 159 -1.46 9.20 -4.99
N ALA A 160 -2.01 9.53 -6.16
CA ALA A 160 -2.26 10.91 -6.55
C ALA A 160 -3.19 11.63 -5.56
N ALA A 161 -4.21 10.94 -5.04
CA ALA A 161 -5.12 11.46 -4.03
C ALA A 161 -4.43 11.73 -2.69
N VAL A 162 -3.53 10.83 -2.24
CA VAL A 162 -2.70 11.06 -1.04
C VAL A 162 -1.81 12.29 -1.23
N LEU A 163 -1.07 12.36 -2.34
CA LEU A 163 -0.18 13.47 -2.64
C LEU A 163 -0.95 14.79 -2.72
N LEU A 164 -2.13 14.79 -3.34
CA LEU A 164 -2.97 15.98 -3.45
C LEU A 164 -3.55 16.42 -2.10
N ALA A 165 -4.01 15.49 -1.26
CA ALA A 165 -4.53 15.81 0.07
C ALA A 165 -3.45 16.39 0.98
N ALA A 166 -2.31 15.69 1.08
CA ALA A 166 -1.15 16.14 1.85
C ALA A 166 -0.56 17.43 1.27
N GLY A 167 -0.40 17.52 -0.05
CA GLY A 167 0.11 18.70 -0.75
C GLY A 167 -0.77 19.93 -0.59
N THR A 168 -2.10 19.76 -0.58
CA THR A 168 -3.02 20.86 -0.27
C THR A 168 -2.82 21.36 1.15
N ALA A 169 -2.64 20.45 2.12
CA ALA A 169 -2.36 20.82 3.50
C ALA A 169 -0.99 21.52 3.66
N PHE A 170 0.07 21.00 3.04
CA PHE A 170 1.39 21.63 3.04
C PHE A 170 1.35 23.00 2.37
N PHE A 171 0.69 23.13 1.23
CA PHE A 171 0.55 24.40 0.54
C PHE A 171 -0.18 25.43 1.42
N THR A 172 -1.30 25.05 2.06
CA THR A 172 -2.00 25.94 2.98
C THR A 172 -1.14 26.36 4.17
N TRP A 173 -0.30 25.47 4.69
CA TRP A 173 0.49 25.74 5.88
C TRP A 173 1.78 26.52 5.58
N LEU A 174 2.56 26.11 4.58
CA LEU A 174 3.87 26.66 4.25
C LEU A 174 3.80 27.91 3.37
N VAL A 175 2.84 27.98 2.45
CA VAL A 175 2.76 29.07 1.47
C VAL A 175 1.75 30.14 1.91
N ILE A 176 0.54 29.70 2.27
CA ILE A 176 -0.57 30.59 2.62
C ILE A 176 -0.52 31.01 4.09
N GLY A 177 -0.14 30.10 5.00
CA GLY A 177 -0.09 30.36 6.45
C GLY A 177 0.68 31.61 6.85
N PRO A 178 1.89 31.87 6.31
CA PRO A 178 2.68 33.06 6.63
C PRO A 178 2.23 34.34 5.90
N LEU A 179 1.08 34.35 5.22
CA LEU A 179 0.49 35.58 4.69
C LEU A 179 -0.16 36.33 5.84
N ASP A 180 0.15 37.62 5.95
CA ASP A 180 -0.45 38.50 6.94
C ASP A 180 -1.99 38.55 6.74
N PRO A 181 -2.78 38.16 7.75
CA PRO A 181 -4.25 38.19 7.67
C PRO A 181 -4.81 39.61 7.51
N GLU A 182 -4.09 40.63 7.98
CA GLU A 182 -4.53 42.02 8.01
C GLU A 182 -3.94 42.86 6.86
N ALA A 183 -3.00 42.30 6.10
CA ALA A 183 -2.47 42.97 4.93
C ALA A 183 -3.60 43.25 3.92
N PRO A 184 -3.62 44.45 3.30
CA PRO A 184 -4.55 44.76 2.22
C PRO A 184 -4.19 43.89 1.00
N ALA A 185 -4.72 42.68 1.00
CA ALA A 185 -4.61 41.72 -0.09
C ALA A 185 -5.98 41.65 -0.77
N ALA A 186 -5.97 41.66 -2.10
CA ALA A 186 -7.18 41.53 -2.89
C ALA A 186 -7.93 40.20 -2.66
N VAL A 187 -7.24 39.18 -2.12
CA VAL A 187 -7.81 37.89 -1.75
C VAL A 187 -7.41 37.55 -0.31
N SER A 188 -8.40 37.36 0.56
CA SER A 188 -8.14 37.02 1.96
C SER A 188 -7.71 35.56 2.13
N ARG A 189 -6.96 35.27 3.19
CA ARG A 189 -6.57 33.90 3.55
C ARG A 189 -7.79 32.97 3.67
N HIS A 190 -8.89 33.45 4.24
CA HIS A 190 -10.12 32.68 4.37
C HIS A 190 -10.74 32.32 3.01
N GLN A 191 -10.73 33.24 2.04
CA GLN A 191 -11.21 32.95 0.68
C GLN A 191 -10.35 31.87 -0.01
N ILE A 192 -9.03 31.93 0.18
CA ILE A 192 -8.10 30.92 -0.35
C ILE A 192 -8.39 29.55 0.29
N GLU A 193 -8.46 29.48 1.61
CA GLU A 193 -8.75 28.24 2.33
C GLU A 193 -10.11 27.64 1.94
N HIS A 194 -11.13 28.48 1.76
CA HIS A 194 -12.44 28.05 1.27
C HIS A 194 -12.38 27.53 -0.17
N ALA A 195 -11.58 28.16 -1.05
CA ALA A 195 -11.39 27.71 -2.42
C ALA A 195 -10.66 26.37 -2.53
N LEU A 196 -9.71 26.10 -1.62
CA LEU A 196 -8.95 24.84 -1.56
C LEU A 196 -9.70 23.71 -0.85
N ARG A 197 -10.72 24.03 -0.06
CA ARG A 197 -11.47 23.07 0.74
C ARG A 197 -12.04 21.89 -0.08
N PRO A 198 -12.68 22.09 -1.25
CA PRO A 198 -13.19 20.98 -2.04
C PRO A 198 -12.08 20.05 -2.55
N ILE A 199 -10.89 20.57 -2.82
CA ILE A 199 -9.74 19.77 -3.27
C ILE A 199 -9.28 18.85 -2.14
N ALA A 200 -9.11 19.39 -0.92
CA ALA A 200 -8.74 18.60 0.24
C ALA A 200 -9.77 17.52 0.58
N VAL A 201 -11.07 17.85 0.53
CA VAL A 201 -12.16 16.89 0.80
C VAL A 201 -12.25 15.84 -0.30
N GLY A 202 -12.27 16.26 -1.57
CA GLY A 202 -12.38 15.36 -2.71
C GLY A 202 -11.20 14.38 -2.79
N SER A 203 -9.98 14.87 -2.61
CA SER A 203 -8.79 14.02 -2.56
C SER A 203 -8.81 13.05 -1.36
N ALA A 204 -9.27 13.48 -0.18
CA ALA A 204 -9.40 12.58 0.97
C ALA A 204 -10.45 11.47 0.76
N LEU A 205 -11.58 11.77 0.10
CA LEU A 205 -12.59 10.77 -0.25
C LEU A 205 -12.05 9.78 -1.29
N ILE A 206 -11.41 10.27 -2.35
CA ILE A 206 -10.80 9.41 -3.38
C ILE A 206 -9.72 8.53 -2.76
N MET A 207 -8.89 9.08 -1.88
CA MET A 207 -7.87 8.34 -1.13
C MET A 207 -8.50 7.17 -0.34
N ALA A 208 -9.55 7.45 0.44
CA ALA A 208 -10.21 6.41 1.25
C ALA A 208 -10.85 5.32 0.37
N LEU A 209 -11.58 5.72 -0.68
CA LEU A 209 -12.22 4.78 -1.61
C LEU A 209 -11.20 3.93 -2.38
N ALA A 210 -10.14 4.55 -2.89
CA ALA A 210 -9.06 3.85 -3.59
C ALA A 210 -8.34 2.88 -2.65
N ALA A 211 -8.09 3.26 -1.39
CA ALA A 211 -7.48 2.37 -0.39
C ALA A 211 -8.34 1.14 -0.06
N ILE A 212 -9.65 1.32 0.07
CA ILE A 212 -10.61 0.22 0.25
C ILE A 212 -10.56 -0.71 -0.96
N TRP A 213 -10.68 -0.13 -2.17
CA TRP A 213 -10.75 -0.91 -3.40
C TRP A 213 -9.44 -1.66 -3.69
N GLU A 214 -8.29 -1.02 -3.44
CA GLU A 214 -6.97 -1.64 -3.54
C GLU A 214 -6.84 -2.85 -2.60
N PHE A 215 -7.22 -2.69 -1.33
CA PHE A 215 -7.22 -3.78 -0.34
C PHE A 215 -8.11 -4.94 -0.78
N LEU A 216 -9.30 -4.63 -1.27
CA LEU A 216 -10.26 -5.62 -1.74
C LEU A 216 -9.74 -6.44 -2.92
N ILE A 217 -9.09 -5.79 -3.90
CA ILE A 217 -8.44 -6.51 -5.01
C ILE A 217 -7.29 -7.38 -4.50
N GLN A 218 -6.49 -6.89 -3.55
CA GLN A 218 -5.41 -7.67 -2.94
C GLN A 218 -5.93 -8.87 -2.16
N ALA A 219 -6.97 -8.71 -1.36
CA ALA A 219 -7.61 -9.79 -0.61
C ALA A 219 -8.26 -10.83 -1.55
N ALA A 220 -8.94 -10.40 -2.61
CA ALA A 220 -9.50 -11.30 -3.63
C ALA A 220 -8.39 -12.13 -4.29
N ALA A 221 -7.30 -11.48 -4.71
CA ALA A 221 -6.15 -12.14 -5.33
C ALA A 221 -5.47 -13.11 -4.36
N LEU A 222 -5.35 -12.74 -3.08
CA LEU A 222 -4.73 -13.55 -2.03
C LEU A 222 -5.55 -14.80 -1.69
N LEU A 223 -6.87 -14.68 -1.66
CA LEU A 223 -7.75 -15.80 -1.32
C LEU A 223 -8.22 -16.63 -2.53
N ASP A 224 -7.93 -16.18 -3.76
CA ASP A 224 -8.48 -16.75 -5.00
C ASP A 224 -10.00 -16.69 -5.10
N LEU A 225 -10.62 -15.76 -4.40
CA LEU A 225 -12.07 -15.71 -4.32
C LEU A 225 -12.62 -14.66 -5.30
N PRO A 226 -13.72 -14.96 -6.01
CA PRO A 226 -14.48 -13.91 -6.68
C PRO A 226 -15.02 -12.94 -5.62
N PHE A 227 -15.22 -11.69 -6.01
CA PHE A 227 -15.59 -10.61 -5.09
C PHE A 227 -16.86 -10.90 -4.28
N SER A 228 -17.84 -11.57 -4.89
CA SER A 228 -19.09 -11.99 -4.22
C SER A 228 -18.85 -12.95 -3.05
N ARG A 229 -17.88 -13.86 -3.17
CA ARG A 229 -17.52 -14.81 -2.09
C ARG A 229 -16.53 -14.21 -1.10
N LEU A 230 -15.70 -13.26 -1.54
CA LEU A 230 -14.77 -12.56 -0.65
C LEU A 230 -15.51 -11.90 0.51
N LEU A 231 -16.56 -11.12 0.21
CA LEU A 231 -17.36 -10.43 1.22
C LEU A 231 -18.06 -11.39 2.18
N ALA A 232 -18.53 -12.54 1.68
CA ALA A 232 -19.19 -13.56 2.48
C ALA A 232 -18.22 -14.45 3.29
N SER A 233 -16.92 -14.40 3.02
CA SER A 233 -15.93 -15.31 3.62
C SER A 233 -15.68 -15.08 5.11
N GLY A 234 -15.97 -13.88 5.64
CA GLY A 234 -15.60 -13.48 6.99
C GLY A 234 -14.09 -13.28 7.22
N LEU A 235 -13.25 -13.49 6.19
CA LEU A 235 -11.78 -13.44 6.31
C LEU A 235 -11.20 -12.03 6.18
N LEU A 236 -11.99 -11.06 5.72
CA LEU A 236 -11.52 -9.68 5.50
C LEU A 236 -11.01 -9.02 6.78
N GLY A 237 -11.63 -9.29 7.93
CA GLY A 237 -11.20 -8.72 9.21
C GLY A 237 -9.80 -9.16 9.60
N GLY A 238 -9.50 -10.47 9.47
CA GLY A 238 -8.15 -10.99 9.70
C GLY A 238 -7.14 -10.38 8.72
N LEU A 239 -7.45 -10.38 7.42
CA LEU A 239 -6.56 -9.78 6.42
C LEU A 239 -6.31 -8.28 6.65
N LEU A 240 -7.31 -7.54 7.13
CA LEU A 240 -7.19 -6.11 7.40
C LEU A 240 -6.24 -5.82 8.57
N LEU A 241 -6.15 -6.74 9.54
CA LEU A 241 -5.34 -6.61 10.75
C LEU A 241 -4.00 -7.35 10.70
N ASP A 242 -3.86 -8.35 9.82
CA ASP A 242 -2.68 -9.22 9.77
C ASP A 242 -1.76 -8.90 8.57
N THR A 243 -2.23 -8.09 7.60
CA THR A 243 -1.44 -7.77 6.39
C THR A 243 -1.05 -6.30 6.30
N LYS A 244 0.13 -6.01 5.73
CA LYS A 244 0.59 -4.63 5.48
C LYS A 244 -0.40 -3.81 4.65
N ALA A 245 -1.04 -4.44 3.66
CA ALA A 245 -2.07 -3.82 2.83
C ALA A 245 -3.28 -3.38 3.67
N GLY A 246 -3.70 -4.24 4.60
CA GLY A 246 -4.77 -3.94 5.54
C GLY A 246 -4.46 -2.73 6.42
N TRP A 247 -3.28 -2.73 7.06
CA TRP A 247 -2.81 -1.61 7.88
C TRP A 247 -2.70 -0.30 7.10
N SER A 248 -2.14 -0.34 5.89
CA SER A 248 -2.05 0.84 5.02
C SER A 248 -3.44 1.38 4.66
N THR A 249 -4.41 0.50 4.41
CA THR A 249 -5.79 0.90 4.12
C THR A 249 -6.49 1.50 5.33
N LEU A 250 -6.36 0.89 6.51
CA LEU A 250 -6.89 1.45 7.76
C LEU A 250 -6.32 2.83 8.06
N ALA A 251 -4.99 2.99 7.98
CA ALA A 251 -4.33 4.27 8.23
C ALA A 251 -4.85 5.36 7.28
N ARG A 252 -4.96 5.08 5.97
CA ARG A 252 -5.49 6.02 4.97
C ARG A 252 -6.95 6.38 5.23
N MET A 253 -7.81 5.40 5.54
CA MET A 253 -9.21 5.65 5.86
C MET A 253 -9.40 6.48 7.13
N ILE A 254 -8.65 6.18 8.19
CA ILE A 254 -8.73 6.89 9.45
C ILE A 254 -8.20 8.32 9.26
N LEU A 255 -7.00 8.50 8.68
CA LEU A 255 -6.41 9.82 8.48
C LEU A 255 -7.17 10.70 7.49
N ALA A 256 -7.94 10.13 6.55
CA ALA A 256 -8.88 10.89 5.70
C ALA A 256 -9.79 11.81 6.53
N VAL A 257 -10.23 11.37 7.73
CA VAL A 257 -11.10 12.14 8.61
C VAL A 257 -10.52 13.52 8.95
N ALA A 258 -9.19 13.63 9.13
CA ALA A 258 -8.53 14.91 9.43
C ALA A 258 -8.74 15.96 8.34
N PHE A 259 -8.87 15.52 7.08
CA PHE A 259 -9.12 16.38 5.93
C PHE A 259 -10.63 16.67 5.74
N LEU A 260 -11.50 15.71 6.08
CA LEU A 260 -12.96 15.82 5.96
C LEU A 260 -13.60 16.76 6.99
N VAL A 261 -13.04 16.88 8.19
CA VAL A 261 -13.56 17.77 9.25
C VAL A 261 -13.31 19.23 8.87
N PRO A 262 -14.28 20.17 8.96
CA PRO A 262 -14.10 21.59 8.61
C PRO A 262 -13.23 22.36 9.60
N ALA A 263 -12.75 23.55 9.23
CA ALA A 263 -11.87 24.37 10.07
C ALA A 263 -12.65 25.26 11.07
N SER A 264 -13.89 24.87 11.42
CA SER A 264 -14.66 25.55 12.47
C SER A 264 -13.98 25.43 13.83
N PRO A 265 -14.30 26.25 14.85
CA PRO A 265 -13.69 26.16 16.18
C PRO A 265 -13.69 24.73 16.76
N ARG A 266 -14.83 24.02 16.67
CA ARG A 266 -14.97 22.60 17.05
C ARG A 266 -14.11 21.69 16.18
N GLY A 267 -14.13 21.91 14.87
CA GLY A 267 -13.36 21.12 13.92
C GLY A 267 -11.84 21.25 14.09
N ARG A 268 -11.32 22.44 14.44
CA ARG A 268 -9.90 22.65 14.75
C ARG A 268 -9.46 21.80 15.94
N VAL A 269 -10.20 21.87 17.05
CA VAL A 269 -9.93 21.06 18.25
C VAL A 269 -9.99 19.58 17.92
N PHE A 270 -11.02 19.14 17.19
CA PHE A 270 -11.14 17.76 16.77
C PHE A 270 -9.93 17.30 15.93
N ARG A 271 -9.55 18.04 14.89
CA ARG A 271 -8.42 17.67 14.01
C ARG A 271 -7.10 17.53 14.80
N MET A 272 -6.79 18.50 15.66
CA MET A 272 -5.56 18.47 16.47
C MET A 272 -5.53 17.22 17.34
N SER A 273 -6.57 17.01 18.14
CA SER A 273 -6.63 15.90 19.08
C SER A 273 -6.71 14.55 18.36
N PHE A 274 -7.41 14.48 17.21
CA PHE A 274 -7.47 13.28 16.36
C PHE A 274 -6.11 12.88 15.79
N VAL A 275 -5.31 13.84 15.31
CA VAL A 275 -3.97 13.56 14.78
C VAL A 275 -3.03 13.12 15.90
N ILE A 276 -3.10 13.73 17.07
CA ILE A 276 -2.34 13.31 18.26
C ILE A 276 -2.74 11.89 18.67
N TRP A 277 -4.05 11.64 18.77
CA TRP A 277 -4.59 10.31 19.07
C TRP A 277 -4.06 9.25 18.12
N PHE A 278 -4.13 9.50 16.81
CA PHE A 278 -3.63 8.56 15.81
C PHE A 278 -2.13 8.31 15.97
N ALA A 279 -1.33 9.38 16.13
CA ALA A 279 0.11 9.25 16.30
C ALA A 279 0.48 8.45 17.56
N VAL A 280 -0.20 8.71 18.69
CA VAL A 280 0.00 7.96 19.93
C VAL A 280 -0.36 6.49 19.75
N VAL A 281 -1.52 6.18 19.16
CA VAL A 281 -1.93 4.80 18.87
C VAL A 281 -0.93 4.10 17.97
N ALA A 282 -0.45 4.77 16.91
CA ALA A 282 0.53 4.21 15.98
C ALA A 282 1.90 3.94 16.67
N ILE A 283 2.37 4.86 17.53
CA ILE A 283 3.61 4.68 18.29
C ILE A 283 3.48 3.52 19.28
N VAL A 284 2.41 3.48 20.06
CA VAL A 284 2.15 2.38 21.01
C VAL A 284 2.07 1.05 20.26
N PHE A 285 1.35 1.00 19.13
CA PHE A 285 1.30 -0.19 18.30
C PHE A 285 2.70 -0.63 17.83
N ALA A 286 3.51 0.28 17.29
CA ALA A 286 4.85 -0.02 16.81
C ALA A 286 5.77 -0.56 17.91
N LEU A 287 5.67 -0.01 19.13
CA LEU A 287 6.43 -0.49 20.30
C LEU A 287 5.99 -1.91 20.70
N LEU A 288 4.68 -2.18 20.72
CA LEU A 288 4.12 -3.47 21.09
C LEU A 288 4.33 -4.56 20.02
N SER A 289 4.53 -4.16 18.76
CA SER A 289 4.72 -5.07 17.62
C SER A 289 6.18 -5.45 17.37
N ASN A 290 7.13 -4.84 18.10
CA ASN A 290 8.56 -5.13 17.92
C ASN A 290 8.94 -6.48 18.58
N PRO A 291 9.36 -7.49 17.80
CA PRO A 291 9.70 -8.81 18.33
C PRO A 291 10.94 -8.79 19.25
N GLY A 292 11.78 -7.75 19.19
CA GLY A 292 12.93 -7.58 20.08
C GLY A 292 12.63 -6.90 21.42
N VAL A 293 11.42 -6.34 21.58
CA VAL A 293 10.98 -5.67 22.81
C VAL A 293 10.05 -6.55 23.64
N VAL A 294 9.31 -7.47 23.00
CA VAL A 294 8.31 -8.27 23.71
C VAL A 294 8.37 -9.75 23.33
N THR A 295 8.72 -10.57 24.31
CA THR A 295 8.69 -12.03 24.25
C THR A 295 7.25 -12.54 24.19
N VAL A 296 6.92 -13.19 23.07
CA VAL A 296 5.74 -14.02 22.77
C VAL A 296 4.95 -14.47 24.02
N SER A 297 3.80 -13.84 24.31
CA SER A 297 2.64 -14.45 25.03
C SER A 297 1.46 -13.51 25.34
N ARG A 298 1.44 -12.23 24.95
CA ARG A 298 0.38 -11.29 25.41
C ARG A 298 -0.26 -10.43 24.32
N HIS A 299 -0.63 -11.04 23.18
CA HIS A 299 -1.41 -10.34 22.13
C HIS A 299 -2.70 -9.68 22.67
N PHE A 300 -3.37 -10.33 23.64
CA PHE A 300 -4.56 -9.79 24.28
C PHE A 300 -4.29 -8.56 25.15
N GLU A 301 -3.23 -8.56 25.97
CA GLU A 301 -2.91 -7.40 26.80
C GLU A 301 -2.44 -6.19 25.97
N HIS A 302 -1.74 -6.44 24.86
CA HIS A 302 -1.37 -5.40 23.90
C HIS A 302 -2.60 -4.78 23.24
N PHE A 303 -3.57 -5.61 22.85
CA PHE A 303 -4.85 -5.15 22.33
C PHE A 303 -5.61 -4.31 23.36
N VAL A 304 -5.68 -4.76 24.61
CA VAL A 304 -6.34 -4.01 25.70
C VAL A 304 -5.63 -2.68 25.98
N ALA A 305 -4.29 -2.66 26.00
CA ALA A 305 -3.52 -1.43 26.18
C ALA A 305 -3.75 -0.44 25.04
N LEU A 306 -3.73 -0.92 23.79
CA LEU A 306 -4.02 -0.09 22.61
C LEU A 306 -5.45 0.44 22.65
N LEU A 307 -6.42 -0.40 23.00
CA LEU A 307 -7.83 -0.02 23.13
C LEU A 307 -8.03 1.02 24.23
N LEU A 308 -7.38 0.86 25.38
CA LEU A 308 -7.45 1.81 26.49
C LEU A 308 -6.90 3.17 26.10
N VAL A 309 -5.68 3.21 25.53
CA VAL A 309 -5.05 4.45 25.05
C VAL A 309 -5.92 5.11 23.99
N ALA A 310 -6.42 4.33 23.03
CA ALA A 310 -7.29 4.82 21.97
C ALA A 310 -8.61 5.40 22.54
N THR A 311 -9.22 4.72 23.51
CA THR A 311 -10.50 5.14 24.09
C THR A 311 -10.35 6.39 24.96
N VAL A 312 -9.32 6.43 25.81
CA VAL A 312 -9.08 7.57 26.71
C VAL A 312 -8.77 8.83 25.92
N TYR A 313 -7.82 8.77 24.98
CA TYR A 313 -7.47 9.94 24.16
C TYR A 313 -8.61 10.31 23.18
N GLY A 314 -9.37 9.33 22.69
CA GLY A 314 -10.56 9.57 21.88
C GLY A 314 -11.65 10.32 22.66
N LEU A 315 -11.88 9.94 23.92
CA LEU A 315 -12.84 10.61 24.80
C LEU A 315 -12.37 12.04 25.15
N ILE A 316 -11.09 12.21 25.51
CA ILE A 316 -10.50 13.54 25.75
C ILE A 316 -10.66 14.44 24.53
N THR A 317 -10.41 13.89 23.33
CA THR A 317 -10.62 14.58 22.04
C THR A 317 -12.06 15.03 21.86
N ALA A 318 -13.02 14.12 22.03
CA ALA A 318 -14.44 14.39 21.84
C ALA A 318 -14.96 15.42 22.84
N VAL A 319 -14.63 15.24 24.12
CA VAL A 319 -15.02 16.15 25.21
C VAL A 319 -14.41 17.53 25.00
N GLY A 320 -13.11 17.61 24.71
CA GLY A 320 -12.44 18.89 24.43
C GLY A 320 -13.02 19.61 23.22
N ALA A 321 -13.30 18.89 22.13
CA ALA A 321 -13.90 19.48 20.92
C ALA A 321 -15.34 19.96 21.12
N LEU A 322 -16.08 19.36 22.06
CA LEU A 322 -17.44 19.76 22.39
C LEU A 322 -17.48 20.94 23.37
N ILE A 323 -16.66 20.88 24.42
CA ILE A 323 -16.70 21.80 25.56
C ILE A 323 -15.87 23.06 25.31
N LEU A 324 -14.61 22.94 24.85
CA LEU A 324 -13.72 24.11 24.74
C LEU A 324 -14.31 25.24 23.88
N PRO A 325 -14.99 24.96 22.74
CA PRO A 325 -15.60 26.02 21.93
C PRO A 325 -16.86 26.66 22.55
N MET A 326 -17.37 26.14 23.66
CA MET A 326 -18.51 26.71 24.39
C MET A 326 -18.08 27.70 25.48
N VAL A 327 -16.79 27.75 25.81
CA VAL A 327 -16.25 28.67 26.81
C VAL A 327 -16.09 30.06 26.18
N PRO A 328 -16.83 31.08 26.64
CA PRO A 328 -16.68 32.45 26.16
C PRO A 328 -15.24 32.95 26.35
N ASP A 329 -14.76 33.79 25.43
CA ASP A 329 -13.43 34.43 25.48
C ASP A 329 -12.21 33.50 25.45
N LEU A 330 -12.42 32.17 25.34
CA LEU A 330 -11.33 31.22 25.20
C LEU A 330 -10.72 31.28 23.79
N LYS A 331 -9.48 31.78 23.70
CA LYS A 331 -8.70 31.77 22.46
C LYS A 331 -8.21 30.35 22.16
N LEU A 332 -8.95 29.65 21.30
CA LEU A 332 -8.54 28.32 20.83
C LEU A 332 -7.35 28.39 19.88
N PRO A 333 -6.40 27.44 19.97
CA PRO A 333 -5.29 27.37 19.02
C PRO A 333 -5.79 27.15 17.59
N GLU A 334 -5.10 27.76 16.61
CA GLU A 334 -5.49 27.64 15.19
C GLU A 334 -5.34 26.21 14.65
N GLY A 335 -4.43 25.42 15.21
CA GLY A 335 -4.24 24.03 14.80
C GLY A 335 -3.86 23.86 13.33
N ALA A 336 -3.27 24.88 12.70
CA ALA A 336 -2.89 24.86 11.28
C ALA A 336 -1.88 23.75 10.94
N TRP A 337 -1.14 23.26 11.94
CA TRP A 337 -0.21 22.14 11.82
C TRP A 337 -0.91 20.77 11.68
N ALA A 338 -2.16 20.62 12.10
CA ALA A 338 -2.79 19.30 12.17
C ALA A 338 -3.01 18.65 10.78
N PRO A 339 -3.58 19.33 9.76
CA PRO A 339 -3.66 18.77 8.41
C PRO A 339 -2.32 18.38 7.77
N PRO A 340 -1.25 19.21 7.80
CA PRO A 340 0.03 18.82 7.21
C PRO A 340 0.70 17.68 8.00
N VAL A 341 0.56 17.62 9.33
CA VAL A 341 1.04 16.45 10.10
C VAL A 341 0.25 15.19 9.74
N ALA A 342 -1.07 15.27 9.57
CA ALA A 342 -1.85 14.15 9.02
C ALA A 342 -1.35 13.74 7.62
N GLY A 343 -0.98 14.73 6.79
CA GLY A 343 -0.32 14.54 5.49
C GLY A 343 0.99 13.76 5.58
N ILE A 344 1.87 14.14 6.51
CA ILE A 344 3.14 13.45 6.78
C ILE A 344 2.89 11.99 7.18
N ILE A 345 1.94 11.75 8.09
CA ILE A 345 1.64 10.41 8.60
C ILE A 345 0.99 9.55 7.51
N VAL A 346 0.03 10.08 6.74
CA VAL A 346 -0.68 9.30 5.71
C VAL A 346 0.22 8.93 4.54
N VAL A 347 1.21 9.77 4.22
CA VAL A 347 2.28 9.42 3.27
C VAL A 347 3.11 8.24 3.80
N GLY A 348 3.37 8.18 5.09
CA GLY A 348 4.02 7.02 5.73
C GLY A 348 3.25 5.71 5.55
N ALA A 349 1.91 5.77 5.45
CA ALA A 349 1.10 4.59 5.16
C ALA A 349 1.35 4.00 3.76
N LEU A 350 1.82 4.81 2.79
CA LEU A 350 2.27 4.33 1.48
C LEU A 350 3.64 3.66 1.57
N THR A 351 4.54 4.21 2.39
CA THR A 351 5.86 3.61 2.64
C THR A 351 5.74 2.26 3.32
N VAL A 352 4.82 2.07 4.27
CA VAL A 352 4.65 0.78 4.95
C VAL A 352 4.32 -0.36 3.98
N SER A 353 3.59 -0.07 2.91
CA SER A 353 3.29 -1.01 1.82
C SER A 353 4.25 -0.88 0.62
N SER A 354 5.34 -0.11 0.75
CA SER A 354 6.34 0.03 -0.28
C SER A 354 7.43 -1.03 -0.14
N HIS A 355 8.04 -1.37 -1.28
CA HIS A 355 9.16 -2.31 -1.31
C HIS A 355 10.38 -1.76 -0.54
N ALA A 356 10.50 -0.43 -0.40
CA ALA A 356 11.57 0.20 0.37
C ALA A 356 11.49 -0.17 1.86
N ALA A 357 10.28 -0.23 2.44
CA ALA A 357 10.10 -0.68 3.81
C ALA A 357 10.55 -2.12 4.05
N GLY A 358 10.43 -2.99 3.04
CA GLY A 358 10.95 -4.35 3.10
C GLY A 358 12.49 -4.44 3.15
N ARG A 359 13.21 -3.46 2.61
CA ARG A 359 14.68 -3.48 2.55
C ARG A 359 15.36 -3.01 3.83
N GLY A 360 14.59 -2.49 4.79
CA GLY A 360 15.08 -2.07 6.10
C GLY A 360 14.71 -0.63 6.45
N PRO A 361 14.98 -0.20 7.70
CA PRO A 361 14.48 1.06 8.23
C PRO A 361 15.02 2.29 7.51
N VAL A 362 16.29 2.28 7.08
CA VAL A 362 16.90 3.41 6.35
C VAL A 362 16.22 3.61 5.00
N ALA A 363 16.00 2.53 4.24
CA ALA A 363 15.30 2.59 2.96
C ALA A 363 13.85 3.08 3.14
N ALA A 364 13.17 2.62 4.19
CA ALA A 364 11.84 3.10 4.55
C ALA A 364 11.82 4.62 4.83
N VAL A 365 12.77 5.12 5.62
CA VAL A 365 12.85 6.55 5.95
C VAL A 365 13.14 7.38 4.70
N VAL A 366 14.06 6.94 3.84
CA VAL A 366 14.36 7.65 2.58
C VAL A 366 13.14 7.70 1.67
N ASP A 367 12.43 6.59 1.51
CA ASP A 367 11.18 6.52 0.74
C ASP A 367 10.11 7.46 1.31
N TRP A 368 9.92 7.45 2.63
CA TRP A 368 8.98 8.32 3.31
C TRP A 368 9.31 9.81 3.13
N VAL A 369 10.58 10.21 3.34
CA VAL A 369 11.04 11.58 3.12
C VAL A 369 10.85 12.00 1.67
N HIS A 370 11.18 11.11 0.73
CA HIS A 370 10.96 11.36 -0.70
C HIS A 370 9.48 11.58 -1.02
N LEU A 371 8.58 10.75 -0.49
CA LEU A 371 7.16 10.90 -0.73
C LEU A 371 6.56 12.15 -0.04
N VAL A 372 7.07 12.55 1.13
CA VAL A 372 6.68 13.80 1.79
C VAL A 372 7.09 15.00 0.94
N ALA A 373 8.32 15.00 0.40
CA ALA A 373 8.79 16.03 -0.52
C ALA A 373 7.95 16.06 -1.82
N ALA A 374 7.66 14.88 -2.39
CA ALA A 374 6.81 14.76 -3.57
C ALA A 374 5.38 15.27 -3.31
N ALA A 375 4.82 15.02 -2.12
CA ALA A 375 3.51 15.53 -1.73
C ALA A 375 3.53 17.06 -1.60
N ALA A 376 4.54 17.63 -0.96
CA ALA A 376 4.68 19.08 -0.82
C ALA A 376 4.83 19.78 -2.19
N TRP A 377 5.66 19.22 -3.07
CA TRP A 377 5.95 19.80 -4.37
C TRP A 377 4.89 19.47 -5.42
N ILE A 378 4.73 18.20 -5.82
CA ILE A 378 3.77 17.78 -6.86
C ILE A 378 2.34 18.05 -6.40
N GLY A 379 2.01 17.69 -5.17
CA GLY A 379 0.66 17.89 -4.61
C GLY A 379 0.31 19.36 -4.40
N GLY A 380 1.31 20.23 -4.16
CA GLY A 380 1.12 21.68 -4.00
C GLY A 380 0.94 22.46 -5.32
N LEU A 381 1.26 21.86 -6.48
CA LEU A 381 1.06 22.52 -7.79
C LEU A 381 -0.42 22.74 -8.11
N VAL A 382 -1.29 21.79 -7.75
CA VAL A 382 -2.74 21.89 -7.99
C VAL A 382 -3.38 23.05 -7.21
N PRO A 383 -3.22 23.16 -5.87
CA PRO A 383 -3.78 24.30 -5.14
C PRO A 383 -3.19 25.64 -5.62
N LEU A 384 -1.89 25.70 -5.93
CA LEU A 384 -1.27 26.88 -6.54
C LEU A 384 -1.98 27.29 -7.83
N ALA A 385 -2.14 26.35 -8.77
CA ALA A 385 -2.79 26.61 -10.05
C ALA A 385 -4.24 27.03 -9.87
N VAL A 386 -5.01 26.35 -9.01
CA VAL A 386 -6.43 26.65 -8.78
C VAL A 386 -6.61 28.06 -8.23
N ILE A 387 -5.80 28.47 -7.26
CA ILE A 387 -5.90 29.82 -6.68
C ILE A 387 -5.59 30.87 -7.74
N LEU A 388 -4.47 30.72 -8.47
CA LEU A 388 -4.08 31.67 -9.51
C LEU A 388 -5.12 31.76 -10.63
N LEU A 389 -5.72 30.64 -11.04
CA LEU A 389 -6.77 30.62 -12.07
C LEU A 389 -8.07 31.28 -11.60
N ARG A 390 -8.41 31.15 -10.30
CA ARG A 390 -9.61 31.76 -9.71
C ARG A 390 -9.48 33.25 -9.42
N THR A 391 -8.27 33.76 -9.25
CA THR A 391 -8.01 35.20 -9.11
C THR A 391 -7.94 35.86 -10.49
N SER A 392 -8.52 37.06 -10.66
CA SER A 392 -8.56 37.78 -11.94
C SER A 392 -7.52 38.90 -12.01
N GLY A 393 -7.17 39.31 -13.25
CA GLY A 393 -6.50 40.59 -13.55
C GLY A 393 -5.23 40.92 -12.73
N SER A 394 -5.22 42.15 -12.18
CA SER A 394 -4.14 42.69 -11.35
C SER A 394 -3.93 41.88 -10.06
N ASP A 395 -5.02 41.38 -9.48
CA ASP A 395 -5.01 40.67 -8.20
C ASP A 395 -4.30 39.32 -8.31
N ARG A 396 -4.45 38.65 -9.47
CA ARG A 396 -3.70 37.42 -9.77
C ARG A 396 -2.20 37.69 -9.79
N SER A 397 -1.80 38.82 -10.37
CA SER A 397 -0.39 39.18 -10.50
C SER A 397 0.23 39.53 -9.15
N ASP A 398 -0.50 40.26 -8.29
CA ASP A 398 -0.06 40.56 -6.93
C ASP A 398 0.04 39.28 -6.09
N LEU A 399 -1.00 38.43 -6.13
CA LEU A 399 -1.01 37.16 -5.41
C LEU A 399 0.14 36.25 -5.85
N ALA A 400 0.39 36.14 -7.17
CA ALA A 400 1.49 35.36 -7.71
C ALA A 400 2.86 35.82 -7.20
N ARG A 401 3.10 37.14 -7.12
CA ARG A 401 4.36 37.70 -6.58
C ARG A 401 4.60 37.30 -5.13
N ARG A 402 3.54 37.10 -4.34
CA ARG A 402 3.63 36.72 -2.93
C ARG A 402 3.82 35.21 -2.73
N ILE A 403 3.07 34.39 -3.49
CA ILE A 403 3.02 32.93 -3.23
C ILE A 403 4.00 32.10 -4.07
N VAL A 404 4.32 32.53 -5.29
CA VAL A 404 5.19 31.75 -6.19
C VAL A 404 6.62 31.63 -5.65
N PRO A 405 7.29 32.70 -5.17
CA PRO A 405 8.63 32.58 -4.60
C PRO A 405 8.69 31.64 -3.40
N ARG A 406 7.68 31.71 -2.52
CA ARG A 406 7.57 30.84 -1.34
C ARG A 406 7.40 29.37 -1.74
N PHE A 407 6.50 29.10 -2.69
CA PHE A 407 6.30 27.75 -3.18
C PHE A 407 7.56 27.19 -3.88
N SER A 408 8.30 28.02 -4.62
CA SER A 408 9.53 27.58 -5.29
C SER A 408 10.73 27.29 -4.37
N GLN A 409 10.63 27.65 -3.09
CA GLN A 409 11.66 27.36 -2.07
C GLN A 409 11.41 26.03 -1.33
N ILE A 410 10.24 25.40 -1.57
CA ILE A 410 9.90 24.06 -1.10
C ILE A 410 10.53 23.05 -2.06
#